data_AF-A0A2D8CIN9-F1
#
_entry.id   AF-A0A2D8CIN9-F1
#
_cell.length_a   1.000
_cell.length_b   1.000
_cell.length_c   1.000
_cell.angle_alpha   90.00
_cell.angle_beta   90.00
_cell.angle_gamma   90.00
#
_symmetry.space_group_name_H-M   'P 1'
#
loop_
_entity.id
_entity.type
_entity.pdbx_description
1 polymer ?
#
loop_
_entity_poly.entity_id
_entity_poly.type
_entity_poly.pdbx_seq_one_letter_code
_entity_poly.pdbx_strand_id
1 'polypeptide(L)'
;MKQFTSHIDFSLTKKRFRMMGKNISQFRSNSIKIFLAPVVICLSLMFCTDQNAENGLTPIELRSSFIGGYYKSEPILYIKEEKATYPPYYPFDPILHNEEGEIFTGKRTFYSRSPKNPGWEDHIKDGIITKTVYLNKKMIESNRVAYQLYEYEDGRYVTQTSYDSNDELIQRIEYTENSTRNYSPDGQLTSYGYTEIKDGNRWTYQKAWYPNGNLMMEIESGRDSSGQQSIWVSYDEDGNIKRQTRIEDGELIQEEN
;
A
#
# COMPACT_ATOMS: atom_id res chain seq x y z
N MET A 1 46.75 -34.22 -1.22
CA MET A 1 45.33 -34.15 -1.64
C MET A 1 45.28 -34.36 -3.14
N LYS A 2 44.63 -35.43 -3.61
CA LYS A 2 44.52 -35.79 -5.03
C LYS A 2 43.15 -35.34 -5.55
N GLN A 3 43.14 -34.54 -6.62
CA GLN A 3 41.93 -34.14 -7.34
C GLN A 3 41.38 -35.34 -8.14
N PHE A 4 40.10 -35.63 -8.01
CA PHE A 4 39.37 -36.56 -8.87
C PHE A 4 38.62 -35.77 -9.95
N THR A 5 39.15 -35.78 -11.17
CA THR A 5 38.41 -35.34 -12.37
C THR A 5 37.84 -36.57 -13.06
N SER A 6 36.55 -36.85 -12.88
CA SER A 6 35.86 -37.90 -13.64
C SER A 6 35.49 -37.37 -15.02
N HIS A 7 36.16 -37.87 -16.06
CA HIS A 7 35.73 -37.72 -17.45
C HIS A 7 34.43 -38.49 -17.67
N ILE A 8 33.33 -37.78 -17.94
CA ILE A 8 32.06 -38.38 -18.34
C ILE A 8 32.18 -38.75 -19.83
N ASP A 9 32.15 -40.04 -20.13
CA ASP A 9 32.20 -40.58 -21.48
C ASP A 9 30.81 -40.52 -22.15
N PHE A 10 30.62 -39.54 -23.04
CA PHE A 10 29.36 -39.29 -23.76
C PHE A 10 29.04 -40.34 -24.85
N SER A 11 29.90 -41.34 -25.05
CA SER A 11 29.69 -42.36 -26.09
C SER A 11 28.44 -43.24 -25.83
N LEU A 12 28.11 -43.48 -24.56
CA LEU A 12 26.92 -44.26 -24.17
C LEU A 12 25.60 -43.51 -24.42
N THR A 13 25.59 -42.18 -24.31
CA THR A 13 24.38 -41.36 -24.49
C THR A 13 23.98 -41.27 -25.97
N LYS A 14 24.96 -41.17 -26.87
CA LYS A 14 24.72 -41.08 -28.32
C LYS A 14 24.07 -42.36 -28.88
N LYS A 15 24.46 -43.54 -28.37
CA LYS A 15 23.87 -44.82 -28.79
C LYS A 15 22.40 -44.95 -28.33
N ARG A 16 22.06 -44.43 -27.16
CA ARG A 16 20.67 -44.43 -26.65
C ARG A 16 19.75 -43.51 -27.46
N PHE A 17 20.19 -42.30 -27.80
CA PHE A 17 19.40 -41.41 -28.66
C PHE A 17 19.17 -41.99 -30.06
N ARG A 18 20.17 -42.66 -30.63
CA ARG A 18 20.05 -43.28 -31.96
C ARG A 18 19.12 -44.49 -31.98
N MET A 19 18.95 -45.19 -30.85
CA MET A 19 17.97 -46.28 -30.72
C MET A 19 16.54 -45.79 -30.45
N MET A 20 16.37 -44.60 -29.88
CA MET A 20 15.05 -43.97 -29.70
C MET A 20 14.51 -43.30 -30.96
N GLY A 21 15.39 -42.91 -31.90
CA GLY A 21 15.01 -42.35 -33.21
C GLY A 21 14.51 -43.38 -34.23
N LYS A 22 13.67 -44.34 -33.83
CA LYS A 22 12.97 -45.20 -34.80
C LYS A 22 12.02 -44.35 -35.64
N ASN A 23 12.09 -44.53 -36.96
CA ASN A 23 11.34 -43.84 -38.01
C ASN A 23 9.90 -43.48 -37.61
N ILE A 24 9.70 -42.25 -37.17
CA ILE A 24 8.37 -41.67 -36.98
C ILE A 24 7.80 -41.45 -38.39
N SER A 25 6.68 -42.10 -38.72
CA SER A 25 6.07 -41.98 -40.04
C SER A 25 5.72 -40.52 -40.34
N GLN A 26 5.87 -40.10 -41.60
CA GLN A 26 5.55 -38.72 -42.04
C GLN A 26 4.14 -38.28 -41.64
N PHE A 27 3.20 -39.20 -41.48
CA PHE A 27 1.83 -38.93 -41.03
C PHE A 27 1.73 -38.46 -39.57
N ARG A 28 2.63 -38.93 -38.68
CA ARG A 28 2.70 -38.45 -37.28
C ARG A 28 3.43 -37.10 -37.14
N SER A 29 4.34 -36.79 -38.06
CA SER A 29 5.06 -35.50 -38.07
C SER A 29 4.13 -34.32 -38.38
N ASN A 30 3.19 -34.50 -39.31
CA ASN A 30 2.24 -33.44 -39.66
C ASN A 30 1.20 -33.18 -38.56
N SER A 31 0.78 -34.21 -37.82
CA SER A 31 -0.17 -34.06 -36.71
C SER A 31 0.44 -33.32 -35.50
N ILE A 32 1.73 -33.51 -35.23
CA ILE A 32 2.45 -32.75 -34.19
C ILE A 32 2.53 -31.26 -34.57
N LYS A 33 2.74 -30.93 -35.86
CA LYS A 33 2.77 -29.53 -36.32
C LYS A 33 1.41 -28.83 -36.16
N ILE A 34 0.31 -29.55 -36.41
CA ILE A 34 -1.05 -29.01 -36.23
C ILE A 34 -1.36 -28.77 -34.75
N PHE A 35 -0.90 -29.65 -33.85
CA PHE A 35 -1.08 -29.46 -32.41
C PHE A 35 -0.16 -28.41 -31.78
N LEU A 36 1.03 -28.16 -32.34
CA LEU A 36 1.93 -27.12 -31.83
C LEU A 36 1.52 -25.71 -32.27
N ALA A 37 0.85 -25.55 -33.42
CA ALA A 37 0.51 -24.23 -33.94
C ALA A 37 -0.34 -23.38 -32.97
N PRO A 38 -1.39 -23.90 -32.30
CA PRO A 38 -2.15 -23.13 -31.30
C PRO A 38 -1.29 -22.71 -30.11
N VAL A 39 -0.37 -23.57 -29.66
CA VAL A 39 0.53 -23.27 -28.53
C VAL A 39 1.50 -22.16 -28.89
N VAL A 40 2.08 -22.21 -30.11
CA VAL A 40 2.97 -21.16 -30.61
C VAL A 40 2.21 -19.84 -30.82
N ILE A 41 0.97 -19.89 -31.31
CA ILE A 41 0.12 -18.70 -31.45
C ILE A 41 -0.23 -18.10 -30.09
N CYS A 42 -0.63 -18.93 -29.10
CA CYS A 42 -0.88 -18.47 -27.74
C CYS A 42 0.36 -17.85 -27.09
N LEU A 43 1.54 -18.45 -27.28
CA LEU A 43 2.80 -17.88 -26.81
C LEU A 43 3.11 -16.56 -27.52
N SER A 44 2.95 -16.45 -28.84
CA SER A 44 3.16 -15.18 -29.55
C SER A 44 2.17 -14.10 -29.11
N LEU A 45 0.91 -14.44 -28.80
CA LEU A 45 -0.07 -13.49 -28.29
C LEU A 45 0.25 -13.02 -26.86
N MET A 46 0.84 -13.88 -26.01
CA MET A 46 1.32 -13.46 -24.70
C MET A 46 2.47 -12.45 -24.77
N PHE A 47 3.36 -12.58 -25.76
CA PHE A 47 4.46 -11.63 -26.00
C PHE A 47 4.09 -10.40 -26.84
N CYS A 48 2.86 -10.33 -27.35
CA CYS A 48 2.30 -9.14 -28.03
C CYS A 48 1.48 -8.24 -27.08
N THR A 49 1.56 -8.45 -25.77
CA THR A 49 1.08 -7.44 -24.83
C THR A 49 2.04 -6.25 -24.88
N ASP A 50 1.50 -5.08 -25.21
CA ASP A 50 2.19 -3.80 -25.37
C ASP A 50 3.39 -3.66 -24.42
N GLN A 51 4.60 -3.70 -24.97
CA GLN A 51 5.82 -3.26 -24.28
C GLN A 51 5.85 -1.73 -24.09
N ASN A 52 4.79 -1.01 -24.42
CA ASN A 52 4.63 0.42 -24.15
C ASN A 52 4.41 0.76 -22.67
N ALA A 53 4.60 -0.19 -21.74
CA ALA A 53 4.85 0.09 -20.33
C ALA A 53 6.34 0.44 -20.08
N GLU A 54 6.98 1.17 -21.00
CA GLU A 54 8.21 1.90 -20.70
C GLU A 54 7.83 3.09 -19.81
N ASN A 55 7.79 2.84 -18.50
CA ASN A 55 8.17 3.71 -17.39
C ASN A 55 7.61 3.05 -16.13
N GLY A 56 8.47 2.33 -15.41
CA GLY A 56 8.13 1.87 -14.07
C GLY A 56 7.62 3.04 -13.23
N LEU A 57 6.59 2.79 -12.42
CA LEU A 57 6.08 3.79 -11.48
C LEU A 57 7.23 4.26 -10.59
N THR A 58 7.45 5.56 -10.49
CA THR A 58 8.31 6.10 -9.43
C THR A 58 7.75 5.69 -8.06
N PRO A 59 8.56 5.60 -6.99
CA PRO A 59 8.04 5.30 -5.65
C PRO A 59 6.86 6.20 -5.22
N ILE A 60 6.83 7.45 -5.68
CA ILE A 60 5.73 8.40 -5.45
C ILE A 60 4.47 8.03 -6.25
N GLU A 61 4.61 7.68 -7.52
CA GLU A 61 3.48 7.20 -8.33
C GLU A 61 2.98 5.85 -7.81
N LEU A 62 3.86 5.01 -7.27
CA LEU A 62 3.52 3.78 -6.57
C LEU A 62 2.67 4.10 -5.33
N ARG A 63 3.14 4.98 -4.44
CA ARG A 63 2.40 5.47 -3.24
C ARG A 63 1.02 6.02 -3.61
N SER A 64 0.95 6.81 -4.68
CA SER A 64 -0.29 7.46 -5.15
C SER A 64 -1.24 6.48 -5.83
N SER A 65 -0.73 5.39 -6.43
CA SER A 65 -1.55 4.35 -7.06
C SER A 65 -2.35 3.53 -6.05
N PHE A 66 -1.89 3.44 -4.79
CA PHE A 66 -2.62 2.74 -3.71
C PHE A 66 -3.90 3.47 -3.28
N ILE A 67 -4.06 4.75 -3.61
CA ILE A 67 -5.27 5.55 -3.30
C ILE A 67 -6.36 5.39 -4.40
N GLY A 68 -6.20 4.42 -5.32
CA GLY A 68 -7.30 3.96 -6.17
C GLY A 68 -7.30 4.50 -7.60
N GLY A 69 -6.12 4.63 -8.23
CA GLY A 69 -6.07 4.88 -9.66
C GLY A 69 -4.69 5.25 -10.17
N TYR A 70 -4.47 4.95 -11.44
CA TYR A 70 -3.29 5.37 -12.17
C TYR A 70 -3.27 6.90 -12.29
N TYR A 71 -2.53 7.59 -11.43
CA TYR A 71 -2.33 9.04 -11.55
C TYR A 71 -0.92 9.35 -12.07
N LYS A 72 -0.79 10.38 -12.92
CA LYS A 72 0.49 10.98 -13.32
C LYS A 72 0.62 12.33 -12.62
N SER A 73 1.78 12.61 -12.03
CA SER A 73 2.07 13.91 -11.43
C SER A 73 2.77 14.86 -12.40
N GLU A 74 2.46 16.15 -12.32
CA GLU A 74 3.18 17.22 -13.03
C GLU A 74 3.48 18.37 -12.03
N PRO A 75 4.76 18.73 -11.80
CA PRO A 75 5.96 18.06 -12.29
C PRO A 75 6.18 16.68 -11.66
N ILE A 76 7.09 15.89 -12.23
CA ILE A 76 7.57 14.65 -11.61
C ILE A 76 8.59 15.06 -10.55
N LEU A 77 8.41 14.53 -9.33
CA LEU A 77 9.31 14.78 -8.21
C LEU A 77 9.94 13.48 -7.74
N TYR A 78 11.07 13.59 -7.05
CA TYR A 78 11.88 12.47 -6.62
C TYR A 78 12.12 12.50 -5.12
N ILE A 79 12.28 11.30 -4.54
CA ILE A 79 12.74 11.12 -3.17
C ILE A 79 14.18 10.65 -3.26
N LYS A 80 15.10 11.41 -2.67
CA LYS A 80 16.51 11.03 -2.57
C LYS A 80 16.66 10.06 -1.40
N GLU A 81 16.34 8.79 -1.61
CA GLU A 81 16.29 7.81 -0.51
C GLU A 81 17.67 7.34 -0.04
N GLU A 82 17.81 7.15 1.27
CA GLU A 82 18.58 6.02 1.83
C GLU A 82 17.77 5.18 2.85
N LYS A 83 16.54 5.59 3.21
CA LYS A 83 15.73 4.91 4.24
C LYS A 83 14.22 4.87 3.95
N ALA A 84 13.79 4.60 2.72
CA ALA A 84 12.41 4.11 2.54
C ALA A 84 12.33 2.62 2.88
N THR A 85 12.65 2.29 4.13
CA THR A 85 12.17 1.03 4.68
C THR A 85 10.66 1.18 4.87
N TYR A 86 9.91 0.54 3.99
CA TYR A 86 8.46 0.30 4.10
C TYR A 86 8.13 -0.22 5.51
N PRO A 87 7.43 0.58 6.34
CA PRO A 87 6.05 0.27 6.68
C PRO A 87 5.12 1.52 6.60
N PRO A 88 3.79 1.33 6.52
CA PRO A 88 2.80 2.37 6.23
C PRO A 88 2.56 3.42 7.34
N TYR A 89 3.46 3.58 8.31
CA TYR A 89 3.22 4.36 9.53
C TYR A 89 4.28 5.41 9.88
N TYR A 90 5.25 5.70 9.00
CA TYR A 90 6.22 6.74 9.35
C TYR A 90 5.62 8.15 9.21
N PRO A 91 5.67 8.99 10.25
CA PRO A 91 5.27 10.41 10.21
C PRO A 91 6.32 11.29 9.51
N PHE A 92 7.14 10.70 8.64
CA PHE A 92 8.15 11.44 7.90
C PHE A 92 7.69 11.50 6.45
N ASP A 93 7.22 12.68 6.04
CA ASP A 93 7.10 12.90 4.60
C ASP A 93 8.49 13.05 4.01
N PRO A 94 8.76 12.34 2.90
CA PRO A 94 10.03 12.44 2.23
C PRO A 94 10.22 13.85 1.68
N ILE A 95 11.45 14.37 1.76
CA ILE A 95 11.81 15.63 1.11
C ILE A 95 11.79 15.42 -0.41
N LEU A 96 10.93 16.18 -1.08
CA LEU A 96 10.69 16.11 -2.51
C LEU A 96 11.70 16.99 -3.27
N HIS A 97 12.28 16.41 -4.31
CA HIS A 97 13.25 17.07 -5.18
C HIS A 97 12.74 17.13 -6.62
N ASN A 98 13.19 18.13 -7.40
CA ASN A 98 12.94 18.22 -8.84
C ASN A 98 13.83 17.25 -9.65
N GLU A 99 13.73 17.28 -10.98
CA GLU A 99 14.54 16.45 -11.90
C GLU A 99 16.04 16.74 -11.78
N GLU A 100 16.41 17.97 -11.40
CA GLU A 100 17.79 18.39 -11.15
C GLU A 100 18.32 17.93 -9.78
N GLY A 101 17.47 17.37 -8.93
CA GLY A 101 17.83 16.90 -7.59
C GLY A 101 17.90 18.00 -6.53
N GLU A 102 17.35 19.18 -6.81
CA GLU A 102 17.19 20.31 -5.88
C GLU A 102 15.89 20.18 -5.07
N ILE A 103 15.87 20.73 -3.86
CA ILE A 103 14.66 20.73 -3.00
C ILE A 103 13.54 21.51 -3.69
N PHE A 104 12.38 20.88 -3.87
CA PHE A 104 11.29 21.47 -4.62
C PHE A 104 10.41 22.39 -3.76
N THR A 105 10.05 23.56 -4.29
CA THR A 105 9.00 24.43 -3.76
C THR A 105 8.08 24.83 -4.90
N GLY A 106 6.77 24.63 -4.75
CA GLY A 106 5.81 24.90 -5.81
C GLY A 106 4.54 24.06 -5.68
N LYS A 107 3.89 23.81 -6.81
CA LYS A 107 2.68 22.99 -6.90
C LYS A 107 2.97 21.73 -7.69
N ARG A 108 2.34 20.62 -7.30
CA ARG A 108 2.34 19.35 -8.04
C ARG A 108 0.92 18.86 -8.20
N THR A 109 0.46 18.75 -9.45
CA THR A 109 -0.90 18.29 -9.76
C THR A 109 -0.88 16.83 -10.20
N PHE A 110 -1.85 16.04 -9.73
CA PHE A 110 -2.06 14.65 -10.10
C PHE A 110 -3.26 14.54 -11.03
N TYR A 111 -3.09 13.82 -12.13
CA TYR A 111 -4.14 13.60 -13.14
C TYR A 111 -4.39 12.12 -13.32
N SER A 112 -5.64 11.69 -13.46
CA SER A 112 -5.93 10.31 -13.83
C SER A 112 -5.34 10.01 -15.21
N ARG A 113 -4.76 8.83 -15.40
CA ARG A 113 -4.06 8.47 -16.65
C ARG A 113 -4.98 8.48 -17.87
N SER A 114 -6.28 8.21 -17.72
CA SER A 114 -7.25 8.26 -18.81
C SER A 114 -8.70 8.28 -18.29
N PRO A 115 -9.53 9.29 -18.62
CA PRO A 115 -9.18 10.59 -19.22
C PRO A 115 -8.34 11.46 -18.26
N LYS A 116 -7.70 12.53 -18.75
CA LYS A 116 -6.91 13.49 -17.94
C LYS A 116 -7.80 14.35 -17.02
N ASN A 117 -8.49 13.73 -16.08
CA ASN A 117 -9.22 14.44 -15.05
C ASN A 117 -8.26 14.76 -13.90
N PRO A 118 -8.22 16.01 -13.42
CA PRO A 118 -7.42 16.34 -12.26
C PRO A 118 -7.96 15.57 -11.05
N GLY A 119 -7.06 14.91 -10.32
CA GLY A 119 -7.34 14.24 -9.05
C GLY A 119 -7.20 15.25 -7.91
N TRP A 120 -5.96 15.66 -7.63
CA TRP A 120 -5.62 16.62 -6.59
C TRP A 120 -4.35 17.41 -6.92
N GLU A 121 -4.09 18.47 -6.17
CA GLU A 121 -2.91 19.32 -6.25
C GLU A 121 -2.26 19.43 -4.87
N ASP A 122 -0.96 19.13 -4.79
CA ASP A 122 -0.14 19.33 -3.61
C ASP A 122 0.57 20.70 -3.69
N HIS A 123 0.55 21.43 -2.59
CA HIS A 123 1.33 22.63 -2.37
C HIS A 123 2.55 22.27 -1.52
N ILE A 124 3.74 22.42 -2.09
CA ILE A 124 4.99 21.93 -1.53
C ILE A 124 5.88 23.12 -1.20
N LYS A 125 6.45 23.14 0.00
CA LYS A 125 7.40 24.14 0.46
C LYS A 125 8.60 23.43 1.07
N ASP A 126 9.80 23.78 0.62
CA ASP A 126 11.06 23.20 1.08
C ASP A 126 11.06 21.66 1.01
N GLY A 127 10.44 21.11 -0.05
CA GLY A 127 10.30 19.68 -0.31
C GLY A 127 9.21 18.98 0.51
N ILE A 128 8.48 19.70 1.37
CA ILE A 128 7.45 19.16 2.26
C ILE A 128 6.06 19.56 1.75
N ILE A 129 5.11 18.62 1.74
CA ILE A 129 3.72 18.89 1.34
C ILE A 129 3.03 19.63 2.48
N THR A 130 2.53 20.85 2.24
CA THR A 130 1.87 21.68 3.27
C THR A 130 0.36 21.73 3.12
N LYS A 131 -0.14 21.46 1.92
CA LYS A 131 -1.58 21.43 1.61
C LYS A 131 -1.85 20.51 0.42
N THR A 132 -2.96 19.79 0.46
CA THR A 132 -3.50 19.07 -0.69
C THR A 132 -4.89 19.57 -1.00
N VAL A 133 -5.16 19.91 -2.26
CA VAL A 133 -6.46 20.36 -2.76
C VAL A 133 -7.03 19.31 -3.69
N TYR A 134 -8.20 18.79 -3.38
CA TYR A 134 -8.90 17.86 -4.25
C TYR A 134 -9.59 18.64 -5.37
N LEU A 135 -9.35 18.22 -6.61
CA LEU A 135 -9.85 18.89 -7.82
C LEU A 135 -11.00 18.09 -8.46
N ASN A 136 -11.08 16.80 -8.16
CA ASN A 136 -12.12 15.93 -8.67
C ASN A 136 -13.42 16.10 -7.86
N LYS A 137 -14.45 16.68 -8.47
CA LYS A 137 -15.76 16.89 -7.84
C LYS A 137 -16.35 15.61 -7.22
N LYS A 138 -16.25 14.46 -7.89
CA LYS A 138 -16.78 13.19 -7.38
C LYS A 138 -16.06 12.75 -6.11
N MET A 139 -14.75 12.96 -6.03
CA MET A 139 -13.96 12.65 -4.83
C MET A 139 -14.29 13.58 -3.67
N ILE A 140 -14.48 14.88 -3.95
CA ILE A 140 -14.93 15.85 -2.95
C ILE A 140 -16.32 15.46 -2.43
N GLU A 141 -17.26 15.12 -3.31
CA GLU A 141 -18.60 14.70 -2.91
C GLU A 141 -18.61 13.38 -2.12
N SER A 142 -17.78 12.40 -2.50
CA SER A 142 -17.74 11.11 -1.80
C SER A 142 -17.08 11.20 -0.43
N ASN A 143 -15.98 11.95 -0.33
CA ASN A 143 -15.19 12.03 0.90
C ASN A 143 -15.64 13.19 1.78
N ARG A 144 -16.44 14.11 1.23
CA ARG A 144 -16.81 15.41 1.79
C ARG A 144 -15.64 16.37 2.00
N VAL A 145 -14.41 15.99 1.64
CA VAL A 145 -13.19 16.80 1.82
C VAL A 145 -12.82 17.51 0.52
N ALA A 146 -12.67 18.84 0.57
CA ALA A 146 -12.18 19.66 -0.53
C ALA A 146 -10.66 19.91 -0.44
N TYR A 147 -10.12 20.09 0.76
CA TYR A 147 -8.67 20.20 0.94
C TYR A 147 -8.21 19.77 2.32
N GLN A 148 -6.91 19.56 2.44
CA GLN A 148 -6.22 19.20 3.67
C GLN A 148 -5.04 20.14 3.90
N LEU A 149 -4.81 20.51 5.15
CA LEU A 149 -3.63 21.22 5.61
C LEU A 149 -2.77 20.28 6.45
N TYR A 150 -1.45 20.41 6.31
CA TYR A 150 -0.48 19.59 7.00
C TYR A 150 0.48 20.46 7.81
N GLU A 151 0.64 20.13 9.08
CA GLU A 151 1.56 20.80 10.00
C GLU A 151 2.72 19.88 10.36
N TYR A 152 3.90 20.48 10.48
CA TYR A 152 5.14 19.77 10.78
C TYR A 152 5.88 20.42 11.93
N GLU A 153 6.46 19.60 12.79
CA GLU A 153 7.36 20.01 13.88
C GLU A 153 8.67 19.23 13.75
N ASP A 154 9.81 19.93 13.73
CA ASP A 154 11.14 19.32 13.57
C ASP A 154 11.24 18.33 12.39
N GLY A 155 10.59 18.67 11.27
CA GLY A 155 10.55 17.84 10.06
C GLY A 155 9.64 16.61 10.15
N ARG A 156 8.81 16.50 11.19
CA ARG A 156 7.85 15.43 11.41
C ARG A 156 6.44 15.92 11.16
N TYR A 157 5.65 15.12 10.47
CA TYR A 157 4.24 15.35 10.26
C TYR A 157 3.48 15.15 11.58
N VAL A 158 2.85 16.21 12.10
CA VAL A 158 2.17 16.19 13.41
C VAL A 158 0.67 16.38 13.32
N THR A 159 0.16 17.13 12.33
CA THR A 159 -1.28 17.42 12.23
C THR A 159 -1.77 17.35 10.79
N GLN A 160 -2.89 16.68 10.58
CA GLN A 160 -3.76 16.81 9.41
C GLN A 160 -5.02 17.58 9.78
N THR A 161 -5.42 18.56 8.99
CA THR A 161 -6.75 19.16 9.13
C THR A 161 -7.49 19.14 7.79
N SER A 162 -8.67 18.54 7.75
CA SER A 162 -9.48 18.39 6.53
C SER A 162 -10.67 19.35 6.53
N TYR A 163 -10.91 20.00 5.40
CA TYR A 163 -11.99 20.98 5.23
C TYR A 163 -12.87 20.64 4.04
N ASP A 164 -14.13 21.05 4.09
CA ASP A 164 -15.08 20.91 2.99
C ASP A 164 -14.98 22.07 1.98
N SER A 165 -15.88 22.11 1.00
CA SER A 165 -15.91 23.16 -0.02
C SER A 165 -16.38 24.54 0.48
N ASN A 166 -16.92 24.61 1.71
CA ASN A 166 -17.37 25.83 2.37
C ASN A 166 -16.38 26.30 3.45
N ASP A 167 -15.17 25.75 3.48
CA ASP A 167 -14.15 25.98 4.51
C ASP A 167 -14.59 25.53 5.93
N GLU A 168 -15.55 24.60 6.02
CA GLU A 168 -15.94 23.99 7.30
C GLU A 168 -14.99 22.85 7.65
N LEU A 169 -14.56 22.81 8.92
CA LEU A 169 -13.74 21.72 9.45
C LEU A 169 -14.51 20.40 9.41
N ILE A 170 -13.88 19.34 8.90
CA ILE A 170 -14.45 17.99 8.86
C ILE A 170 -13.81 17.11 9.92
N GLN A 171 -12.49 17.15 10.02
CA GLN A 171 -11.74 16.40 11.01
C GLN A 171 -10.35 16.98 11.20
N ARG A 172 -9.77 16.71 12.36
CA ARG A 172 -8.36 16.90 12.65
C ARG A 172 -7.75 15.57 13.06
N ILE A 173 -6.58 15.24 12.52
CA ILE A 173 -5.79 14.08 12.94
C ILE A 173 -4.49 14.59 13.53
N GLU A 174 -4.11 14.10 14.70
CA GLU A 174 -2.80 14.33 15.30
C GLU A 174 -1.99 13.05 15.29
N TYR A 175 -0.70 13.18 14.99
CA TYR A 175 0.24 12.09 14.89
C TYR A 175 1.37 12.26 15.91
N THR A 176 1.76 11.15 16.51
CA THR A 176 3.06 11.01 17.19
C THR A 176 3.84 9.89 16.52
N GLU A 177 5.06 9.62 17.00
CA GLU A 177 5.88 8.52 16.50
C GLU A 177 5.16 7.16 16.54
N ASN A 178 4.27 6.96 17.51
CA ASN A 178 3.64 5.68 17.77
C ASN A 178 2.12 5.75 17.91
N SER A 179 1.48 6.91 17.67
CA SER A 179 0.05 7.07 17.90
C SER A 179 -0.62 8.02 16.92
N THR A 180 -1.94 7.90 16.84
CA THR A 180 -2.81 8.73 16.01
C THR A 180 -4.08 9.04 16.77
N ARG A 181 -4.46 10.31 16.83
CA ARG A 181 -5.72 10.77 17.44
C ARG A 181 -6.55 11.47 16.39
N ASN A 182 -7.83 11.11 16.28
CA ASN A 182 -8.77 11.74 15.36
C ASN A 182 -9.80 12.52 16.16
N TYR A 183 -10.09 13.73 15.69
CA TYR A 183 -11.01 14.67 16.31
C TYR A 183 -12.09 15.07 15.32
N SER A 184 -13.32 15.15 15.79
CA SER A 184 -14.46 15.76 15.08
C SER A 184 -14.32 17.29 15.02
N PRO A 185 -15.17 17.98 14.24
CA PRO A 185 -15.09 19.44 14.08
C PRO A 185 -15.27 20.24 15.37
N ASP A 186 -16.00 19.71 16.34
CA ASP A 186 -16.20 20.30 17.66
C ASP A 186 -15.06 19.99 18.66
N GLY A 187 -14.03 19.26 18.22
CA GLY A 187 -12.87 18.90 19.03
C GLY A 187 -13.04 17.66 19.90
N GLN A 188 -14.14 16.91 19.77
CA GLN A 188 -14.30 15.63 20.46
C GLN A 188 -13.37 14.57 19.85
N LEU A 189 -12.73 13.76 20.69
CA LEU A 189 -11.92 12.62 20.27
C LEU A 189 -12.83 11.51 19.75
N THR A 190 -12.69 11.16 18.47
CA THR A 190 -13.51 10.13 17.81
C THR A 190 -12.79 8.78 17.69
N SER A 191 -11.46 8.80 17.61
CA SER A 191 -10.65 7.59 17.70
C SER A 191 -9.22 7.87 18.11
N TYR A 192 -8.60 6.86 18.73
CA TYR A 192 -7.22 6.88 19.19
C TYR A 192 -6.59 5.53 18.93
N GLY A 193 -5.51 5.50 18.17
CA GLY A 193 -4.72 4.31 17.96
C GLY A 193 -3.29 4.53 18.43
N TYR A 194 -2.66 3.52 19.02
CA TYR A 194 -1.24 3.57 19.31
C TYR A 194 -0.60 2.19 19.23
N THR A 195 0.72 2.18 19.10
CA THR A 195 1.52 0.96 19.14
C THR A 195 2.60 1.05 20.19
N GLU A 196 2.94 -0.09 20.75
CA GLU A 196 3.99 -0.26 21.75
C GLU A 196 4.70 -1.59 21.52
N ILE A 197 5.90 -1.71 22.10
CA ILE A 197 6.67 -2.96 22.07
C ILE A 197 6.59 -3.59 23.46
N LYS A 198 5.95 -4.76 23.57
CA LYS A 198 5.91 -5.59 24.78
C LYS A 198 6.69 -6.87 24.51
N ASP A 199 7.68 -7.16 25.35
CA ASP A 199 8.54 -8.35 25.24
C ASP A 199 9.15 -8.56 23.84
N GLY A 200 9.55 -7.45 23.20
CA GLY A 200 10.14 -7.46 21.85
C GLY A 200 9.12 -7.58 20.71
N ASN A 201 7.83 -7.70 21.00
CA ASN A 201 6.78 -7.80 20.02
C ASN A 201 5.94 -6.52 19.91
N ARG A 202 5.47 -6.20 18.70
CA ARG A 202 4.61 -5.05 18.46
C ARG A 202 3.17 -5.35 18.85
N TRP A 203 2.61 -4.50 19.69
CA TRP A 203 1.20 -4.49 20.04
C TRP A 203 0.54 -3.22 19.51
N THR A 204 -0.71 -3.35 19.10
CA THR A 204 -1.53 -2.27 18.54
C THR A 204 -2.82 -2.18 19.32
N TYR A 205 -3.14 -0.95 19.71
CA TYR A 205 -4.33 -0.60 20.47
C TYR A 205 -5.14 0.40 19.66
N GLN A 206 -6.45 0.23 19.65
CA GLN A 206 -7.36 1.17 19.02
C GLN A 206 -8.58 1.37 19.92
N LYS A 207 -9.04 2.60 20.00
CA LYS A 207 -10.31 2.99 20.63
C LYS A 207 -11.07 3.92 19.70
N ALA A 208 -12.39 3.81 19.72
CA ALA A 208 -13.27 4.72 19.01
C ALA A 208 -14.49 5.05 19.87
N TRP A 209 -15.04 6.24 19.71
CA TRP A 209 -16.12 6.77 20.52
C TRP A 209 -17.32 7.19 19.67
N TYR A 210 -18.50 7.08 20.26
CA TYR A 210 -19.73 7.66 19.74
C TYR A 210 -19.73 9.19 19.91
N PRO A 211 -20.58 9.92 19.16
CA PRO A 211 -20.72 11.37 19.33
C PRO A 211 -21.17 11.79 20.74
N ASN A 212 -21.86 10.91 21.48
CA ASN A 212 -22.24 11.19 22.88
C ASN A 212 -21.06 11.03 23.87
N GLY A 213 -19.88 10.61 23.40
CA GLY A 213 -18.68 10.41 24.21
C GLY A 213 -18.53 9.01 24.80
N ASN A 214 -19.52 8.13 24.66
CA ASN A 214 -19.39 6.74 25.10
C ASN A 214 -18.45 5.97 24.17
N LEU A 215 -17.72 5.01 24.75
CA LEU A 215 -16.83 4.14 23.98
C LEU A 215 -17.68 3.31 23.03
N MET A 216 -17.29 3.26 21.75
CA MET A 216 -17.93 2.44 20.72
C MET A 216 -17.21 1.11 20.57
N MET A 217 -15.88 1.15 20.64
CA MET A 217 -15.04 -0.01 20.38
C MET A 217 -13.67 0.16 21.02
N GLU A 218 -13.09 -0.96 21.44
CA GLU A 218 -11.66 -1.07 21.67
C GLU A 218 -11.08 -2.39 21.14
N ILE A 219 -9.85 -2.30 20.63
CA ILE A 219 -9.07 -3.43 20.10
C ILE A 219 -7.71 -3.40 20.78
N GLU A 220 -7.29 -4.56 21.26
CA GLU A 220 -5.90 -4.87 21.57
C GLU A 220 -5.49 -6.04 20.66
N SER A 221 -4.35 -5.92 20.00
CA SER A 221 -3.84 -6.96 19.11
C SER A 221 -2.33 -6.98 19.09
N GLY A 222 -1.76 -8.17 19.13
CA GLY A 222 -0.32 -8.36 19.15
C GLY A 222 0.05 -9.80 18.84
N ARG A 223 1.34 -10.08 18.91
CA ARG A 223 1.87 -11.44 18.80
C ARG A 223 2.81 -11.67 19.96
N ASP A 224 2.77 -12.84 20.54
CA ASP A 224 3.73 -13.30 21.54
C ASP A 224 4.37 -14.62 21.08
N SER A 225 5.06 -15.30 22.00
CA SER A 225 5.70 -16.58 21.71
C SER A 225 4.72 -17.71 21.39
N SER A 226 3.44 -17.60 21.79
CA SER A 226 2.44 -18.64 21.56
C SER A 226 1.64 -18.37 20.28
N GLY A 227 1.47 -17.11 19.89
CA GLY A 227 0.94 -16.77 18.57
C GLY A 227 0.28 -15.41 18.51
N GLN A 228 -0.74 -15.28 17.65
CA GLN A 228 -1.51 -14.05 17.52
C GLN A 228 -2.49 -13.93 18.68
N GLN A 229 -2.42 -12.83 19.41
CA GLN A 229 -3.34 -12.48 20.48
C GLN A 229 -4.20 -11.29 20.04
N SER A 230 -5.50 -11.33 20.34
CA SER A 230 -6.36 -10.15 20.18
C SER A 230 -7.60 -10.18 21.05
N ILE A 231 -7.99 -9.02 21.57
CA ILE A 231 -9.28 -8.79 22.21
C ILE A 231 -9.97 -7.66 21.46
N TRP A 232 -11.21 -7.88 21.07
CA TRP A 232 -12.07 -6.88 20.47
C TRP A 232 -13.35 -6.76 21.31
N VAL A 233 -13.65 -5.55 21.75
CA VAL A 233 -14.89 -5.23 22.47
C VAL A 233 -15.62 -4.13 21.71
N SER A 234 -16.91 -4.32 21.49
CA SER A 234 -17.81 -3.30 20.96
C SER A 234 -18.93 -3.04 21.93
N TYR A 235 -19.36 -1.78 21.97
CA TYR A 235 -20.32 -1.26 22.93
C TYR A 235 -21.51 -0.64 22.18
N ASP A 236 -22.66 -0.52 22.84
CA ASP A 236 -23.78 0.29 22.36
C ASP A 236 -23.62 1.77 22.74
N GLU A 237 -24.53 2.62 22.27
CA GLU A 237 -24.50 4.05 22.57
C GLU A 237 -24.70 4.36 24.05
N ASP A 238 -25.25 3.43 24.85
CA ASP A 238 -25.44 3.57 26.29
C ASP A 238 -24.22 3.08 27.09
N GLY A 239 -23.23 2.50 26.41
CA GLY A 239 -21.99 1.98 27.00
C GLY A 239 -22.05 0.52 27.45
N ASN A 240 -23.12 -0.22 27.13
CA ASN A 240 -23.19 -1.65 27.40
C ASN A 240 -22.39 -2.43 26.37
N ILE A 241 -21.79 -3.55 26.78
CA ILE A 241 -21.07 -4.45 25.86
C ILE A 241 -22.10 -5.09 24.92
N LYS A 242 -21.91 -4.91 23.61
CA LYS A 242 -22.68 -5.57 22.55
C LYS A 242 -22.03 -6.85 22.05
N ARG A 243 -20.69 -6.86 22.06
CA ARG A 243 -19.92 -8.00 21.57
C ARG A 243 -18.53 -7.97 22.13
N GLN A 244 -18.03 -9.14 22.52
CA GLN A 244 -16.64 -9.36 22.87
C GLN A 244 -16.10 -10.56 22.09
N THR A 245 -14.91 -10.43 21.53
CA THR A 245 -14.22 -11.48 20.79
C THR A 245 -12.79 -11.60 21.30
N ARG A 246 -12.35 -12.82 21.61
CA ARG A 246 -10.99 -13.13 22.05
C ARG A 246 -10.36 -14.15 21.12
N ILE A 247 -9.18 -13.79 20.60
CA ILE A 247 -8.34 -14.66 19.78
C ILE A 247 -7.08 -14.96 20.58
N GLU A 248 -6.76 -16.25 20.73
CA GLU A 248 -5.51 -16.72 21.31
C GLU A 248 -4.81 -17.66 20.34
N ASP A 249 -3.51 -17.47 20.16
CA ASP A 249 -2.68 -18.26 19.25
C ASP A 249 -3.22 -18.31 17.80
N GLY A 250 -3.99 -17.29 17.40
CA GLY A 250 -4.65 -17.20 16.11
C GLY A 250 -6.00 -17.92 16.02
N GLU A 251 -6.47 -18.54 17.10
CA GLU A 251 -7.76 -19.23 17.18
C GLU A 251 -8.79 -18.40 17.96
N LEU A 252 -10.04 -18.41 17.50
CA LEU A 252 -11.15 -17.79 18.23
C LEU A 252 -11.47 -18.63 19.48
N ILE A 253 -11.24 -18.07 20.66
CA ILE A 253 -11.47 -18.75 21.94
C ILE A 253 -12.81 -18.36 22.56
N GLN A 254 -13.24 -17.10 22.37
CA GLN A 254 -14.46 -16.59 22.99
C GLN A 254 -15.16 -15.61 22.06
N GLU A 255 -16.48 -15.75 21.96
CA GLU A 255 -17.38 -14.79 21.33
C GLU A 255 -18.64 -14.65 22.20
N GLU A 256 -18.85 -13.47 22.75
CA GLU A 256 -20.05 -13.10 23.52
C GLU A 256 -20.80 -12.00 22.78
N ASN A 257 -22.13 -12.09 22.76
CA ASN A 257 -23.06 -11.11 22.18
C ASN A 257 -24.11 -10.70 23.22
#